data_AF-A0A7W7Y572-F1
#
_entry.id   AF-A0A7W7Y572-F1
#
_cell.length_a   1.000
_cell.length_b   1.000
_cell.length_c   1.000
_cell.angle_alpha   90.00
_cell.angle_beta   90.00
_cell.angle_gamma   90.00
#
_symmetry.space_group_name_H-M   'P 1'
#
loop_
_entity.id
_entity.type
_entity.pdbx_description
1 polymer ?
#
loop_
_entity_poly.entity_id
_entity_poly.type
_entity_poly.pdbx_seq_one_letter_code
_entity_poly.pdbx_strand_id
1 'polypeptide(L)'
;MVDPQRKKYLIGASVAIVVVWIGWMYYQTSFAGWSDEEVQNIQNLMYSLEATAQAQRIVSSGLDAGYLSDTEARRLLDLQREALRYARKLDDRVLAKSHRELPEHFRQKYQRGLELFKEDIKQQLPGSVTVNEPQQMEEWRQWISTYRQRVQVPPSR
;
A
#
# COMPACT_ATOMS: atom_id res chain seq x y z
N MET A 1 -53.21 -22.07 7.95
CA MET A 1 -52.69 -20.93 8.75
C MET A 1 -51.17 -20.92 8.61
N VAL A 2 -50.59 -19.86 8.04
CA VAL A 2 -49.13 -19.75 7.84
C VAL A 2 -48.50 -19.20 9.11
N ASP A 3 -47.54 -19.94 9.65
CA ASP A 3 -46.83 -19.64 10.89
C ASP A 3 -46.20 -18.22 10.87
N PRO A 4 -46.55 -17.33 11.83
CA PRO A 4 -46.01 -15.97 11.91
C PRO A 4 -44.50 -15.92 12.11
N GLN A 5 -43.85 -17.00 12.57
CA GLN A 5 -42.39 -17.09 12.64
C GLN A 5 -41.74 -17.16 11.25
N ARG A 6 -42.34 -17.87 10.28
CA ARG A 6 -41.79 -18.00 8.91
C ARG A 6 -41.74 -16.67 8.14
N LYS A 7 -42.64 -15.71 8.44
CA LYS A 7 -42.67 -14.40 7.78
C LYS A 7 -41.48 -13.51 8.19
N LYS A 8 -40.99 -13.61 9.42
CA LYS A 8 -39.85 -12.80 9.90
C LYS A 8 -38.54 -13.21 9.21
N TYR A 9 -38.34 -14.51 8.98
CA TYR A 9 -37.15 -15.02 8.28
C TYR A 9 -37.14 -14.65 6.78
N LEU A 10 -38.31 -14.63 6.11
CA LEU A 10 -38.41 -14.26 4.69
C LEU A 10 -38.13 -12.76 4.45
N ILE A 11 -38.54 -11.88 5.36
CA ILE A 11 -38.26 -10.44 5.27
C ILE A 11 -36.80 -10.12 5.62
N GLY A 12 -36.23 -10.81 6.63
CA GLY A 12 -34.81 -10.64 6.98
C GLY A 12 -33.85 -11.10 5.88
N ALA A 13 -34.15 -12.23 5.21
CA ALA A 13 -33.32 -12.73 4.12
C ALA A 13 -33.39 -11.85 2.86
N SER A 14 -34.55 -11.26 2.54
CA SER A 14 -34.70 -10.40 1.37
C SER A 14 -34.02 -9.04 1.54
N VAL A 15 -34.03 -8.44 2.74
CA VAL A 15 -33.27 -7.21 3.03
C VAL A 15 -31.76 -7.46 2.96
N ALA A 16 -31.26 -8.58 3.47
CA ALA A 16 -29.84 -8.93 3.37
C ALA A 16 -29.38 -9.13 1.92
N ILE A 17 -30.19 -9.80 1.08
CA ILE A 17 -29.90 -9.98 -0.35
C ILE A 17 -29.87 -8.64 -1.09
N VAL A 18 -30.82 -7.73 -0.80
CA VAL A 18 -30.85 -6.39 -1.43
C VAL A 18 -29.67 -5.54 -1.00
N VAL A 19 -29.24 -5.57 0.27
CA VAL A 19 -28.04 -4.85 0.74
C VAL A 19 -26.76 -5.43 0.13
N VAL A 20 -26.65 -6.75 -0.01
CA VAL A 20 -25.52 -7.39 -0.70
C VAL A 20 -25.51 -7.05 -2.19
N TRP A 21 -26.67 -7.04 -2.86
CA TRP A 21 -26.78 -6.64 -4.27
C TRP A 21 -26.46 -5.16 -4.48
N ILE A 22 -26.96 -4.26 -3.63
CA ILE A 22 -26.63 -2.83 -3.71
C ILE A 22 -25.14 -2.61 -3.41
N GLY A 23 -24.58 -3.31 -2.42
CA GLY A 23 -23.16 -3.28 -2.12
C GLY A 23 -22.31 -3.79 -3.29
N TRP A 24 -22.70 -4.89 -3.92
CA TRP A 24 -22.05 -5.45 -5.11
C TRP A 24 -22.18 -4.53 -6.33
N MET A 25 -23.33 -3.90 -6.51
CA MET A 25 -23.60 -3.00 -7.63
C MET A 25 -22.84 -1.67 -7.46
N TYR A 26 -22.76 -1.13 -6.24
CA TYR A 26 -21.87 -0.02 -5.90
C TYR A 26 -20.39 -0.40 -6.11
N TYR A 27 -20.01 -1.61 -5.73
CA TYR A 27 -18.65 -2.10 -5.91
C TYR A 27 -18.25 -2.19 -7.39
N GLN A 28 -19.13 -2.79 -8.22
CA GLN A 28 -18.89 -2.88 -9.65
C GLN A 28 -18.90 -1.52 -10.34
N THR A 29 -19.78 -0.60 -9.94
CA THR A 29 -19.81 0.76 -10.52
C THR A 29 -18.62 1.62 -10.11
N SER A 30 -18.13 1.47 -8.87
CA SER A 30 -16.97 2.25 -8.38
C SER A 30 -15.66 1.90 -9.11
N PHE A 31 -15.53 0.67 -9.60
CA PHE A 31 -14.34 0.21 -10.33
C PHE A 31 -14.59 -0.07 -11.82
N ALA A 32 -15.79 0.24 -12.35
CA ALA A 32 -16.18 0.02 -13.75
C ALA A 32 -15.29 0.74 -14.79
N GLY A 33 -14.33 1.56 -14.36
CA GLY A 33 -13.38 2.24 -15.24
C GLY A 33 -12.04 1.52 -15.41
N TRP A 34 -11.67 0.54 -14.57
CA TRP A 34 -10.31 -0.03 -14.55
C TRP A 34 -10.13 -1.18 -15.54
N SER A 35 -9.12 -1.09 -16.41
CA SER A 35 -8.71 -2.19 -17.29
C SER A 35 -7.88 -3.23 -16.52
N ASP A 36 -7.80 -4.45 -17.03
CA ASP A 36 -6.99 -5.51 -16.40
C ASP A 36 -5.50 -5.11 -16.33
N GLU A 37 -4.98 -4.38 -17.32
CA GLU A 37 -3.62 -3.86 -17.31
C GLU A 37 -3.42 -2.81 -16.20
N GLU A 38 -4.38 -1.91 -16.00
CA GLU A 38 -4.31 -0.91 -14.93
C GLU A 38 -4.40 -1.56 -13.54
N VAL A 39 -5.21 -2.61 -13.39
CA VAL A 39 -5.28 -3.41 -12.16
C VAL A 39 -3.94 -4.10 -11.89
N GLN A 40 -3.33 -4.70 -12.90
CA GLN A 40 -1.99 -5.29 -12.77
C GLN A 40 -0.92 -4.23 -12.48
N ASN A 41 -1.04 -3.04 -13.05
CA ASN A 41 -0.11 -1.95 -12.80
C ASN A 41 -0.20 -1.48 -11.34
N ILE A 42 -1.41 -1.21 -10.82
CA ILE A 42 -1.59 -0.73 -9.44
C ILE A 42 -1.25 -1.80 -8.38
N GLN A 43 -1.27 -3.09 -8.73
CA GLN A 43 -0.73 -4.14 -7.84
C GLN A 43 0.74 -3.92 -7.48
N ASN A 44 1.54 -3.28 -8.36
CA ASN A 44 2.92 -2.92 -8.03
C ASN A 44 2.99 -1.93 -6.85
N LEU A 45 1.96 -1.11 -6.61
CA LEU A 45 1.89 -0.26 -5.42
C LEU A 45 1.81 -1.11 -4.16
N MET A 46 0.98 -2.16 -4.17
CA MET A 46 0.85 -3.06 -3.01
C MET A 46 2.14 -3.82 -2.75
N TYR A 47 2.78 -4.38 -3.79
CA TYR A 47 4.08 -5.06 -3.64
C TYR A 47 5.18 -4.12 -3.13
N SER A 48 5.20 -2.88 -3.60
CA SER A 48 6.14 -1.88 -3.10
C SER A 48 5.92 -1.58 -1.62
N LEU A 49 4.67 -1.32 -1.22
CA LEU A 49 4.31 -1.02 0.17
C LEU A 49 4.56 -2.20 1.10
N GLU A 50 4.31 -3.43 0.65
CA GLU A 50 4.59 -4.64 1.40
C GLU A 50 6.09 -4.80 1.66
N ALA A 51 6.94 -4.62 0.64
CA ALA A 51 8.39 -4.64 0.80
C ALA A 51 8.86 -3.55 1.78
N THR A 52 8.30 -2.33 1.70
CA THR A 52 8.57 -1.26 2.67
C THR A 52 8.14 -1.64 4.09
N ALA A 53 6.97 -2.28 4.26
CA ALA A 53 6.50 -2.73 5.57
C ALA A 53 7.41 -3.81 6.17
N GLN A 54 7.91 -4.74 5.35
CA GLN A 54 8.89 -5.72 5.78
C GLN A 54 10.22 -5.07 6.17
N ALA A 55 10.67 -4.06 5.40
CA ALA A 55 11.87 -3.29 5.73
C ALA A 55 11.73 -2.56 7.08
N GLN A 56 10.57 -1.94 7.33
CA GLN A 56 10.29 -1.27 8.59
C GLN A 56 10.36 -2.23 9.79
N ARG A 57 9.90 -3.48 9.64
CA ARG A 57 10.00 -4.49 10.70
C ARG A 57 11.46 -4.79 11.09
N ILE A 58 12.37 -4.83 10.11
CA ILE A 58 13.81 -5.03 10.37
C ILE A 58 14.38 -3.85 11.17
N VAL A 59 14.04 -2.62 10.76
CA VAL A 59 14.47 -1.41 11.46
C VAL A 59 13.94 -1.43 12.90
N SER A 60 12.64 -1.68 13.07
CA SER A 60 12.01 -1.74 14.40
C SER A 60 12.57 -2.84 15.29
N SER A 61 12.96 -4.01 14.76
CA SER A 61 13.57 -5.07 15.55
C SER A 61 15.03 -4.80 15.92
N GLY A 62 15.77 -4.09 15.08
CA GLY A 62 17.18 -3.77 15.33
C GLY A 62 17.40 -2.54 16.21
N LEU A 63 16.40 -1.65 16.33
CA LEU A 63 16.48 -0.45 17.16
C LEU A 63 16.67 -0.75 18.65
N ASP A 64 16.27 -1.92 19.15
CA ASP A 64 16.54 -2.34 20.54
C ASP A 64 18.05 -2.44 20.85
N ALA A 65 18.88 -2.69 19.84
CA ALA A 65 20.33 -2.73 19.94
C ALA A 65 21.03 -1.43 19.47
N GLY A 66 20.27 -0.46 18.93
CA GLY A 66 20.77 0.80 18.36
C GLY A 66 21.50 0.69 17.01
N TYR A 67 21.74 -0.53 16.52
CA TYR A 67 22.46 -0.80 15.27
C TYR A 67 21.91 -2.07 14.58
N LEU A 68 21.95 -2.11 13.25
CA LEU A 68 21.66 -3.32 12.49
C LEU A 68 22.91 -4.18 12.32
N SER A 69 22.75 -5.51 12.43
CA SER A 69 23.78 -6.46 11.99
C SER A 69 23.99 -6.38 10.48
N ASP A 70 25.15 -6.85 9.99
CA ASP A 70 25.45 -6.88 8.55
C ASP A 70 24.41 -7.67 7.74
N THR A 71 23.87 -8.75 8.31
CA THR A 71 22.82 -9.57 7.69
C THR A 71 21.51 -8.79 7.60
N GLU A 72 21.12 -8.08 8.65
CA GLU A 72 19.91 -7.24 8.66
C GLU A 72 20.05 -6.06 7.71
N ALA A 73 21.21 -5.40 7.68
CA ALA A 73 21.48 -4.29 6.77
C ALA A 73 21.40 -4.73 5.29
N ARG A 74 21.96 -5.90 4.95
CA ARG A 74 21.83 -6.47 3.60
C ARG A 74 20.38 -6.79 3.25
N ARG A 75 19.64 -7.43 4.17
CA ARG A 75 18.22 -7.75 3.98
C ARG A 75 17.37 -6.48 3.82
N LEU A 76 17.63 -5.46 4.62
CA LEU A 76 16.99 -4.16 4.52
C LEU A 76 17.24 -3.54 3.15
N LEU A 77 18.50 -3.55 2.69
CA LEU A 77 18.87 -3.02 1.37
C LEU A 77 18.15 -3.76 0.23
N ASP A 78 18.01 -5.08 0.31
CA ASP A 78 17.32 -5.87 -0.71
C ASP A 78 15.81 -5.59 -0.74
N LEU A 79 15.17 -5.41 0.43
CA LEU A 79 13.76 -4.99 0.50
C LEU A 79 13.55 -3.59 -0.07
N GLN A 80 14.47 -2.65 0.19
CA GLN A 80 14.41 -1.30 -0.40
C GLN A 80 14.57 -1.33 -1.92
N ARG A 81 15.47 -2.19 -2.44
CA ARG A 81 15.62 -2.42 -3.89
C ARG A 81 14.35 -3.00 -4.51
N GLU A 82 13.72 -3.96 -3.83
CA GLU A 82 12.48 -4.56 -4.27
C GLU A 82 11.32 -3.56 -4.29
N ALA A 83 11.16 -2.77 -3.22
CA ALA A 83 10.18 -1.70 -3.17
C ALA A 83 10.36 -0.73 -4.35
N LEU A 84 11.58 -0.24 -4.58
CA LEU A 84 11.88 0.64 -5.71
C LEU A 84 11.62 0.01 -7.07
N ARG A 85 11.91 -1.29 -7.24
CA ARG A 85 11.65 -2.02 -8.48
C ARG A 85 10.16 -1.98 -8.83
N TYR A 86 9.29 -2.19 -7.86
CA TYR A 86 7.85 -2.13 -8.08
C TYR A 86 7.34 -0.69 -8.22
N ALA A 87 7.83 0.24 -7.37
CA ALA A 87 7.48 1.64 -7.46
C ALA A 87 7.74 2.25 -8.86
N ARG A 88 8.84 1.86 -9.50
CA ARG A 88 9.22 2.33 -10.84
C ARG A 88 8.36 1.77 -11.98
N LYS A 89 7.62 0.68 -11.76
CA LYS A 89 6.71 0.09 -12.76
C LYS A 89 5.35 0.77 -12.82
N LEU A 90 4.98 1.53 -11.78
CA LEU A 90 3.70 2.22 -11.74
C LEU A 90 3.63 3.29 -12.82
N ASP A 91 2.50 3.40 -13.51
CA ASP A 91 2.20 4.50 -14.43
C ASP A 91 1.49 5.63 -13.66
N ASP A 92 1.90 6.88 -13.91
CA ASP A 92 1.28 8.05 -13.30
C ASP A 92 -0.20 8.17 -13.64
N ARG A 93 -0.63 7.72 -14.83
CA ARG A 93 -2.05 7.70 -15.23
C ARG A 93 -2.87 6.78 -14.35
N VAL A 94 -2.31 5.63 -13.98
CA VAL A 94 -2.94 4.64 -13.09
C VAL A 94 -3.02 5.19 -11.67
N LEU A 95 -1.95 5.82 -11.18
CA LEU A 95 -1.95 6.49 -9.88
C LEU A 95 -2.97 7.65 -9.83
N ALA A 96 -3.07 8.45 -10.88
CA ALA A 96 -4.02 9.56 -10.97
C ALA A 96 -5.48 9.11 -10.91
N LYS A 97 -5.76 7.90 -11.42
CA LYS A 97 -7.08 7.27 -11.35
C LYS A 97 -7.48 6.88 -9.92
N SER A 98 -6.50 6.50 -9.10
CA SER A 98 -6.72 6.25 -7.67
C SER A 98 -6.96 7.54 -6.88
N HIS A 99 -6.16 8.58 -7.14
CA HIS A 99 -6.35 9.92 -6.59
C HIS A 99 -5.54 10.94 -7.40
N ARG A 100 -6.13 12.10 -7.72
CA ARG A 100 -5.54 13.11 -8.62
C ARG A 100 -4.12 13.53 -8.26
N GLU A 101 -3.84 13.71 -6.96
CA GLU A 101 -2.53 14.17 -6.44
C GLU A 101 -1.59 13.00 -6.09
N LEU A 102 -2.04 11.75 -6.22
CA LEU A 102 -1.23 10.58 -5.88
C LEU A 102 0.07 10.50 -6.69
N PRO A 103 0.11 10.73 -8.02
CA PRO A 103 1.35 10.62 -8.78
C PRO A 103 2.45 11.52 -8.23
N GLU A 104 2.13 12.79 -7.96
CA GLU A 104 3.10 13.77 -7.45
C GLU A 104 3.69 13.33 -6.11
N HIS A 105 2.83 13.02 -5.13
CA HIS A 105 3.27 12.60 -3.81
C HIS A 105 3.97 11.24 -3.84
N PHE A 106 3.50 10.32 -4.68
CA PHE A 106 4.14 9.03 -4.87
C PHE A 106 5.57 9.18 -5.41
N ARG A 107 5.79 10.02 -6.44
CA ARG A 107 7.12 10.22 -7.02
C ARG A 107 8.05 11.01 -6.11
N GLN A 108 7.59 12.16 -5.64
CA GLN A 108 8.44 13.13 -4.94
C GLN A 108 8.69 12.74 -3.48
N LYS A 109 7.75 12.03 -2.83
CA LYS A 109 7.86 11.66 -1.42
C LYS A 109 8.21 10.19 -1.27
N TYR A 110 7.34 9.29 -1.74
CA TYR A 110 7.56 7.87 -1.52
C TYR A 110 8.75 7.31 -2.32
N GLN A 111 8.71 7.37 -3.65
CA GLN A 111 9.76 6.81 -4.49
C GLN A 111 11.11 7.49 -4.23
N ARG A 112 11.14 8.83 -4.11
CA ARG A 112 12.36 9.55 -3.77
C ARG A 112 12.88 9.19 -2.38
N GLY A 113 12.00 9.04 -1.40
CA GLY A 113 12.34 8.60 -0.05
C GLY A 113 13.00 7.21 -0.05
N LEU A 114 12.43 6.24 -0.78
CA LEU A 114 13.05 4.92 -0.96
C LEU A 114 14.44 5.00 -1.61
N GLU A 115 14.63 5.88 -2.59
CA GLU A 115 15.94 6.08 -3.24
C GLU A 115 16.98 6.62 -2.27
N LEU A 116 16.63 7.68 -1.54
CA LEU A 116 17.50 8.29 -0.54
C LEU A 116 17.85 7.30 0.57
N PHE A 117 16.86 6.55 1.05
CA PHE A 117 17.07 5.58 2.12
C PHE A 117 18.00 4.45 1.70
N LYS A 118 17.81 3.92 0.48
CA LYS A 118 18.69 2.89 -0.09
C LYS A 118 20.13 3.39 -0.24
N GLU A 119 20.35 4.63 -0.65
CA GLU A 119 21.71 5.19 -0.76
C GLU A 119 22.36 5.42 0.60
N ASP A 120 21.61 5.86 1.61
CA ASP A 120 22.10 5.99 2.99
C ASP A 120 22.61 4.64 3.54
N ILE A 121 21.80 3.57 3.44
CA ILE A 121 22.19 2.23 3.91
C ILE A 121 23.48 1.75 3.23
N LYS A 122 23.64 2.00 1.92
CA LYS A 122 24.84 1.57 1.19
C LYS A 122 26.12 2.25 1.67
N GLN A 123 26.04 3.52 2.09
CA GLN A 123 27.20 4.29 2.52
C GLN A 123 27.74 3.86 3.89
N GLN A 124 26.92 3.19 4.70
CA GLN A 124 27.24 2.85 6.08
C GLN A 124 27.80 1.43 6.29
N LEU A 125 27.99 0.63 5.23
CA LEU A 125 28.51 -0.75 5.33
C LEU A 125 30.06 -0.79 5.29
N PRO A 126 30.77 -1.57 6.17
CA PRO A 126 30.29 -2.45 7.26
C PRO A 126 30.65 -2.00 8.71
N GLY A 127 29.77 -2.30 9.67
CA GLY A 127 30.08 -2.31 11.12
C GLY A 127 29.11 -1.60 12.08
N SER A 128 28.29 -0.65 11.60
CA SER A 128 27.32 0.06 12.45
C SER A 128 26.36 0.89 11.58
N VAL A 129 25.32 0.25 11.03
CA VAL A 129 24.33 0.98 10.23
C VAL A 129 23.34 1.67 11.17
N THR A 130 23.35 3.00 11.16
CA THR A 130 22.35 3.85 11.81
C THR A 130 21.28 4.19 10.79
N VAL A 131 20.07 3.75 11.06
CA VAL A 131 18.94 3.97 10.15
C VAL A 131 18.39 5.38 10.35
N ASN A 132 18.63 6.25 9.39
CA ASN A 132 17.97 7.55 9.33
C ASN A 132 16.91 7.51 8.23
N GLU A 133 15.65 7.53 8.62
CA GLU A 133 14.59 7.57 7.63
C GLU A 133 14.54 8.95 6.96
N PRO A 134 14.53 9.03 5.61
CA PRO A 134 14.45 10.31 4.92
C PRO A 134 13.14 11.05 5.22
N GLN A 135 13.23 12.37 5.36
CA GLN A 135 12.06 13.25 5.56
C GLN A 135 10.92 12.98 4.57
N GLN A 136 11.25 12.64 3.32
CA GLN A 136 10.29 12.33 2.27
C GLN A 136 9.38 11.13 2.62
N MET A 137 9.88 10.14 3.35
CA MET A 137 9.06 8.99 3.78
C MET A 137 8.04 9.40 4.86
N GLU A 138 8.43 10.32 5.73
CA GLU A 138 7.52 10.90 6.72
C GLU A 138 6.44 11.76 6.06
N GLU A 139 6.82 12.64 5.13
CA GLU A 139 5.86 13.44 4.36
C GLU A 139 4.89 12.58 3.54
N TRP A 140 5.37 11.43 3.04
CA TRP A 140 4.52 10.43 2.39
C TRP A 140 3.51 9.83 3.36
N ARG A 141 3.96 9.37 4.54
CA ARG A 141 3.07 8.82 5.58
C ARG A 141 2.01 9.81 6.03
N GLN A 142 2.39 11.06 6.25
CA GLN A 142 1.46 12.12 6.62
C GLN A 142 0.40 12.32 5.53
N TRP A 143 0.82 12.42 4.27
CA TRP A 143 -0.09 12.57 3.15
C TRP A 143 -1.04 11.37 3.02
N ILE A 144 -0.51 10.14 2.95
CA ILE A 144 -1.36 8.96 2.77
C ILE A 144 -2.31 8.77 3.96
N SER A 145 -1.90 9.07 5.19
CA SER A 145 -2.78 8.97 6.36
C SER A 145 -3.99 9.90 6.27
N THR A 146 -3.82 11.09 5.69
CA THR A 146 -4.85 12.11 5.52
C THR A 146 -5.81 11.74 4.39
N TYR A 147 -5.28 11.19 3.29
CA TYR A 147 -6.07 10.93 2.07
C TYR A 147 -6.44 9.45 1.86
N ARG A 148 -6.08 8.54 2.77
CA ARG A 148 -6.29 7.07 2.60
C ARG A 148 -7.71 6.68 2.21
N GLN A 149 -8.73 7.37 2.75
CA GLN A 149 -10.14 7.08 2.46
C GLN A 149 -10.57 7.51 1.06
N ARG A 150 -9.79 8.40 0.42
CA ARG A 150 -10.04 8.94 -0.92
C ARG A 150 -9.19 8.25 -1.99
N VAL A 151 -8.13 7.55 -1.60
CA VAL A 151 -7.31 6.74 -2.51
C VAL A 151 -8.06 5.46 -2.82
N GLN A 152 -8.52 5.33 -4.07
CA GLN A 152 -9.27 4.16 -4.52
C GLN A 152 -8.33 3.19 -5.22
N VAL A 153 -8.25 1.96 -4.71
CA VAL A 153 -7.48 0.86 -5.33
C VAL A 153 -8.44 -0.31 -5.54
N PRO A 154 -8.52 -0.87 -6.75
CA PRO A 154 -9.33 -2.06 -6.98
C PRO A 154 -8.82 -3.23 -6.13
N PRO A 155 -9.71 -4.15 -5.72
CA PRO A 155 -9.26 -5.38 -5.06
C PRO A 155 -8.27 -6.14 -5.96
N SER A 156 -7.30 -6.80 -5.33
CA SER A 156 -6.60 -7.91 -5.98
C SER A 156 -7.60 -9.02 -6.27
N ARG A 157 -7.72 -9.39 -7.55
CA ARG A 157 -8.52 -10.55 -7.99
C ARG A 157 -7.90 -11.86 -7.53
#